data_AF-A0A950A1D3-F1
#
_entry.id   AF-A0A950A1D3-F1
#
_cell.length_a   1.000
_cell.length_b   1.000
_cell.length_c   1.000
_cell.angle_alpha   90.00
_cell.angle_beta   90.00
_cell.angle_gamma   90.00
#
_symmetry.space_group_name_H-M   'P 1'
#
loop_
_entity.id
_entity.type
_entity.pdbx_description
1 polymer ?
#
loop_
_entity_poly.entity_id
_entity_poly.type
_entity_poly.pdbx_seq_one_letter_code
_entity_poly.pdbx_strand_id
1 'polypeptide(L)'
;TAVAGVTEMVLDIRHLDIGSLATMLEECRAACDQAAHEFGCSVSAKRIFSATPTEFSPELVSLVGSAVSDARGGDGPPIPSGALHDATEIGRIVPTVMIFAQSDPPLSHTPSEDSPEAALRLAIDAFGRTVGRVLAEAKTGPRA
;
A
#
# COMPACT_ATOMS: atom_id res chain seq x y z
N THR A 1 42.34 10.00 -10.98
CA THR A 1 40.97 9.57 -10.57
C THR A 1 40.11 10.79 -10.42
N ALA A 2 38.91 10.81 -10.98
CA ALA A 2 37.95 11.91 -10.76
C ALA A 2 37.12 11.61 -9.51
N VAL A 3 36.94 12.61 -8.64
CA VAL A 3 36.04 12.54 -7.48
C VAL A 3 34.71 13.19 -7.88
N ALA A 4 33.59 12.54 -7.59
CA ALA A 4 32.26 13.10 -7.90
C ALA A 4 32.03 14.38 -7.07
N GLY A 5 31.78 15.50 -7.75
CA GLY A 5 31.49 16.78 -7.09
C GLY A 5 30.03 16.97 -6.68
N VAL A 6 29.11 16.17 -7.24
CA VAL A 6 27.67 16.21 -6.97
C VAL A 6 27.10 14.79 -7.12
N THR A 7 26.18 14.43 -6.23
CA THR A 7 25.37 13.21 -6.31
C THR A 7 23.92 13.58 -6.00
N GLU A 8 22.98 13.06 -6.80
CA GLU A 8 21.54 13.15 -6.54
C GLU A 8 20.99 11.76 -6.24
N MET A 9 20.07 11.68 -5.29
CA MET A 9 19.39 10.44 -4.92
C MET A 9 17.93 10.72 -4.57
N VAL A 10 17.07 9.71 -4.77
CA VAL A 10 15.67 9.76 -4.35
C VAL A 10 15.49 8.86 -3.14
N LEU A 11 14.76 9.35 -2.15
CA LEU A 11 14.41 8.60 -0.96
C LEU A 11 12.89 8.45 -0.87
N ASP A 12 12.45 7.22 -0.69
CA ASP A 12 11.06 6.85 -0.44
C ASP A 12 10.96 6.33 0.99
N ILE A 13 10.19 7.02 1.84
CA ILE A 13 9.97 6.66 3.24
C ILE A 13 8.47 6.43 3.42
N ARG A 14 8.11 5.28 4.00
CA ARG A 14 6.72 4.87 4.19
C ARG A 14 6.52 4.37 5.61
N HIS A 15 5.43 4.78 6.22
CA HIS A 15 4.94 4.22 7.48
C HIS A 15 3.42 4.48 7.57
N LEU A 16 2.68 3.57 8.22
CA LEU A 16 1.23 3.73 8.41
C LEU A 16 0.90 4.80 9.44
N ASP A 17 1.67 4.82 10.53
CA ASP A 17 1.59 5.89 11.53
C ASP A 17 2.34 7.14 11.05
N ILE A 18 1.61 8.26 10.98
CA ILE A 18 2.11 9.56 10.52
C ILE A 18 3.18 10.12 11.46
N GLY A 19 3.05 9.88 12.77
CA GLY A 19 4.04 10.32 13.76
C GLY A 19 5.39 9.66 13.51
N SER A 20 5.39 8.34 13.40
CA SER A 20 6.58 7.55 13.08
C SER A 20 7.19 7.95 11.73
N LEU A 21 6.38 8.20 10.69
CA LEU A 21 6.88 8.71 9.41
C LEU A 21 7.59 10.06 9.54
N ALA A 22 7.03 10.97 10.35
CA ALA A 22 7.62 12.27 10.60
C ALA A 22 8.96 12.14 11.35
N THR A 23 9.03 11.28 12.36
CA THR A 23 10.26 10.97 13.09
C THR A 23 11.33 10.37 12.17
N MET A 24 10.98 9.38 11.34
CA MET A 24 11.91 8.79 10.36
C MET A 24 12.48 9.85 9.40
N LEU A 25 11.65 10.78 8.94
CA LEU A 25 12.09 11.86 8.06
C LEU A 25 13.02 12.86 8.78
N GLU A 26 12.72 13.19 10.04
CA GLU A 26 13.55 14.07 10.86
C GLU A 26 14.92 13.45 11.12
N GLU A 27 14.96 12.20 11.56
CA GLU A 27 16.19 11.44 11.80
C GLU A 27 17.04 11.31 10.53
N CYS A 28 16.40 11.02 9.38
CA CYS A 28 17.09 10.96 8.10
C CYS A 28 17.75 12.30 7.74
N ARG A 29 17.03 13.41 7.91
CA ARG A 29 17.58 14.76 7.64
C ARG A 29 18.74 15.09 8.57
N ALA A 30 18.60 14.82 9.86
CA ALA A 30 19.66 15.03 10.84
C ALA A 30 20.92 14.23 10.49
N ALA A 31 20.78 12.98 10.06
CA ALA A 31 21.90 12.14 9.62
C ALA A 31 22.57 12.70 8.35
N CYS A 32 21.80 13.17 7.37
CA CYS A 32 22.33 13.82 6.17
C CYS A 32 23.09 15.11 6.50
N ASP A 33 22.55 15.97 7.37
CA ASP A 33 23.19 17.22 7.78
C ASP A 33 24.48 16.95 8.57
N GLN A 34 24.47 15.96 9.46
CA GLN A 34 25.65 15.55 10.21
C GLN A 34 26.76 15.03 9.28
N ALA A 35 26.42 14.16 8.33
CA ALA A 35 27.39 13.67 7.34
C ALA A 35 27.93 14.81 6.48
N ALA A 36 27.07 15.73 6.03
CA ALA A 36 27.50 16.88 5.23
C ALA A 36 28.51 17.76 5.99
N HIS A 37 28.26 18.01 7.27
CA HIS A 37 29.18 18.72 8.14
C HIS A 37 30.52 17.98 8.33
N GLU A 38 30.49 16.67 8.60
CA GLU A 38 31.68 15.85 8.81
C GLU A 38 32.61 15.82 7.58
N PHE A 39 32.02 15.70 6.39
CA PHE A 39 32.78 15.58 5.14
C PHE A 39 33.01 16.93 4.43
N GLY A 40 32.60 18.05 5.02
CA GLY A 40 32.77 19.38 4.44
C GLY A 40 32.03 19.57 3.12
N CYS A 41 30.86 18.94 2.96
CA CYS A 41 30.00 19.09 1.80
C CYS A 41 28.67 19.77 2.16
N SER A 42 27.80 19.97 1.18
CA SER A 42 26.48 20.56 1.34
C SER A 42 25.40 19.57 0.93
N VAL A 43 24.28 19.57 1.66
CA VAL A 43 23.10 18.77 1.32
C VAL A 43 21.88 19.68 1.15
N SER A 44 20.99 19.32 0.23
CA SER A 44 19.68 19.94 0.10
C SER A 44 18.65 18.87 -0.23
N ALA A 45 17.42 19.06 0.26
CA ALA A 45 16.34 18.11 0.07
C ALA A 45 15.09 18.81 -0.47
N LYS A 46 14.45 18.20 -1.46
CA LYS A 46 13.16 18.64 -1.99
C LYS A 46 12.16 17.50 -1.86
N ARG A 47 11.04 17.76 -1.19
CA ARG A 47 9.91 16.81 -1.18
C ARG A 47 9.23 16.87 -2.55
N ILE A 48 9.28 15.75 -3.27
CA ILE A 48 8.68 15.62 -4.61
C ILE A 48 7.26 15.03 -4.56
N PHE A 49 6.95 14.25 -3.52
CA PHE A 49 5.68 13.56 -3.38
C PHE A 49 5.35 13.35 -1.90
N SER A 50 4.06 13.30 -1.57
CA SER A 50 3.54 12.83 -0.28
C SER A 50 2.14 12.28 -0.45
N ALA A 51 1.85 11.16 0.21
CA ALA A 51 0.52 10.59 0.30
C ALA A 51 0.11 10.48 1.77
N THR A 52 -1.14 10.80 2.07
CA THR A 52 -1.73 10.50 3.38
C THR A 52 -2.24 9.06 3.37
N PRO A 53 -1.95 8.25 4.41
CA PRO A 53 -2.55 6.92 4.56
C PRO A 53 -4.07 7.00 4.40
N THR A 54 -4.63 6.12 3.57
CA THR A 54 -6.08 6.08 3.34
C THR A 54 -6.61 4.80 3.92
N GLU A 55 -7.45 4.93 4.95
CA GLU A 55 -8.15 3.79 5.53
C GLU A 55 -9.32 3.40 4.62
N PHE A 56 -9.46 2.10 4.37
CA PHE A 56 -10.59 1.54 3.66
C PHE A 56 -11.78 1.29 4.58
N SER A 57 -12.98 1.20 4.01
CA SER A 57 -14.23 1.07 4.79
C SER A 57 -14.18 -0.19 5.68
N PRO A 58 -14.34 -0.06 7.00
CA PRO A 58 -14.35 -1.20 7.91
C PRO A 58 -15.46 -2.21 7.58
N GLU A 59 -16.63 -1.75 7.10
CA GLU A 59 -17.71 -2.65 6.69
C GLU A 59 -17.30 -3.48 5.47
N LEU A 60 -16.70 -2.84 4.46
CA LEU A 60 -16.22 -3.54 3.26
C LEU A 60 -15.05 -4.46 3.56
N VAL A 61 -14.13 -4.09 4.46
CA VAL A 61 -13.05 -4.97 4.93
C VAL A 61 -13.61 -6.23 5.60
N SER A 62 -14.62 -6.07 6.46
CA SER A 62 -15.30 -7.21 7.09
C SER A 62 -16.00 -8.10 6.06
N LEU A 63 -16.73 -7.50 5.12
CA LEU A 63 -17.45 -8.21 4.06
C LEU A 63 -16.51 -9.00 3.16
N VAL A 64 -15.38 -8.40 2.77
CA VAL A 64 -14.30 -9.06 2.01
C VAL A 64 -13.70 -10.20 2.82
N GLY A 65 -13.42 -10.00 4.11
CA GLY A 65 -12.87 -11.05 4.97
C GLY A 65 -13.75 -12.31 4.99
N SER A 66 -15.07 -12.14 5.12
CA SER A 66 -16.01 -13.26 5.00
C SER A 66 -16.04 -13.87 3.58
N ALA A 67 -15.89 -13.07 2.53
CA ALA A 67 -15.92 -13.56 1.14
C ALA A 67 -14.67 -14.36 0.79
N VAL A 68 -13.51 -13.93 1.28
CA VAL A 68 -12.23 -14.63 1.17
C VAL A 68 -12.30 -15.97 1.91
N SER A 69 -12.82 -15.99 3.13
CA SER A 69 -13.00 -17.23 3.91
C SER A 69 -13.89 -18.24 3.18
N ASP A 70 -15.03 -17.79 2.62
CA ASP A 70 -15.94 -18.67 1.87
C ASP A 70 -15.36 -19.17 0.54
N ALA A 71 -14.47 -18.39 -0.08
CA ALA A 71 -13.68 -18.83 -1.23
C ALA A 71 -12.54 -19.80 -0.85
N ARG A 72 -12.34 -20.06 0.46
CA ARG A 72 -11.23 -20.84 1.02
C ARG A 72 -9.86 -20.18 0.78
N GLY A 73 -9.83 -18.85 0.79
CA GLY A 73 -8.61 -18.05 0.78
C GLY A 73 -7.96 -17.95 2.17
N GLY A 74 -7.03 -17.01 2.33
CA GLY A 74 -6.30 -16.80 3.60
C GLY A 74 -7.21 -16.42 4.77
N ASP A 75 -6.86 -16.88 5.96
CA ASP A 75 -7.56 -16.66 7.23
C ASP A 75 -6.84 -15.65 8.15
N GLY A 76 -5.76 -15.04 7.66
CA GLY A 76 -5.00 -14.01 8.36
C GLY A 76 -5.75 -12.68 8.50
N PRO A 77 -5.23 -11.77 9.36
CA PRO A 77 -5.79 -10.43 9.49
C PRO A 77 -5.64 -9.64 8.17
N PRO A 78 -6.47 -8.60 7.96
CA PRO A 78 -6.28 -7.66 6.87
C PRO A 78 -4.86 -7.07 6.89
N ILE A 79 -4.28 -6.92 5.71
CA ILE A 79 -2.95 -6.35 5.53
C ILE A 79 -3.03 -4.96 4.90
N PRO A 80 -2.12 -4.04 5.25
CA PRO A 80 -1.99 -2.78 4.53
C PRO A 80 -1.43 -3.02 3.12
N SER A 81 -1.82 -2.19 2.15
CA SER A 81 -1.07 -2.11 0.89
C SER A 81 0.19 -1.28 1.10
N GLY A 82 1.33 -1.83 0.74
CA GLY A 82 2.58 -1.07 0.68
C GLY A 82 2.66 -0.14 -0.54
N ALA A 83 1.96 -0.47 -1.63
CA ALA A 83 1.97 0.29 -2.88
C ALA A 83 0.76 1.21 -3.01
N LEU A 84 0.91 2.26 -3.83
CA LEU A 84 -0.21 3.11 -4.21
C LEU A 84 -1.00 2.45 -5.33
N HIS A 85 -2.33 2.44 -5.20
CA HIS A 85 -3.27 1.97 -6.21
C HIS A 85 -4.35 3.03 -6.43
N ASP A 86 -5.02 3.00 -7.57
CA ASP A 86 -6.13 3.93 -7.86
C ASP A 86 -7.21 3.89 -6.78
N ALA A 87 -7.42 2.71 -6.17
CA ALA A 87 -8.32 2.51 -5.04
C ALA A 87 -8.03 3.45 -3.85
N THR A 88 -6.78 3.84 -3.63
CA THR A 88 -6.41 4.81 -2.58
C THR A 88 -7.06 6.17 -2.83
N GLU A 89 -7.04 6.65 -4.08
CA GLU A 89 -7.65 7.95 -4.42
C GLU A 89 -9.17 7.86 -4.52
N ILE A 90 -9.70 6.75 -5.05
CA ILE A 90 -11.15 6.48 -5.08
C ILE A 90 -11.72 6.38 -3.66
N GLY A 91 -10.99 5.75 -2.74
CA GLY A 91 -11.37 5.56 -1.34
C GLY A 91 -11.57 6.86 -0.56
N ARG A 92 -11.07 7.99 -1.07
CA ARG A 92 -11.33 9.33 -0.49
C ARG A 92 -12.76 9.82 -0.72
N ILE A 93 -13.48 9.24 -1.68
CA ILE A 93 -14.77 9.73 -2.18
C ILE A 93 -15.88 8.70 -1.95
N VAL A 94 -15.58 7.41 -2.12
CA VAL A 94 -16.56 6.32 -1.99
C VAL A 94 -16.01 5.18 -1.14
N PRO A 95 -16.87 4.47 -0.35
CA PRO A 95 -16.45 3.28 0.37
C PRO A 95 -15.72 2.31 -0.55
N THR A 96 -14.47 2.01 -0.22
CA THR A 96 -13.56 1.23 -1.07
C THR A 96 -12.85 0.19 -0.22
N VAL A 97 -12.48 -0.93 -0.84
CA VAL A 97 -11.66 -2.01 -0.29
C VAL A 97 -10.88 -2.68 -1.41
N MET A 98 -9.76 -3.33 -1.08
CA MET A 98 -8.97 -4.14 -2.01
C MET A 98 -8.94 -5.60 -1.58
N ILE A 99 -8.77 -6.50 -2.55
CA ILE A 99 -8.51 -7.94 -2.34
C ILE A 99 -7.16 -8.24 -2.98
N PHE A 100 -6.28 -8.90 -2.24
CA PHE A 100 -4.95 -9.27 -2.74
C PHE A 100 -4.95 -10.73 -3.20
N ALA A 101 -4.37 -10.98 -4.37
CA ALA A 101 -3.98 -12.32 -4.80
C ALA A 101 -2.53 -12.56 -4.40
N GLN A 102 -2.18 -13.81 -4.08
CA GLN A 102 -0.80 -14.16 -3.78
C GLN A 102 0.05 -14.17 -5.06
N SER A 103 1.18 -13.46 -5.01
CA SER A 103 2.29 -13.65 -5.95
C SER A 103 3.32 -14.60 -5.35
N ASP A 104 3.84 -15.53 -6.17
CA ASP A 104 4.90 -16.47 -5.79
C ASP A 104 5.84 -16.68 -7.00
N PRO A 105 7.09 -16.17 -6.96
CA PRO A 105 7.73 -15.49 -5.83
C PRO A 105 7.07 -14.14 -5.49
N PRO A 106 7.27 -13.59 -4.27
CA PRO A 106 6.67 -12.32 -3.84
C PRO A 106 7.40 -11.12 -4.45
N LEU A 107 7.46 -11.09 -5.77
CA LEU A 107 8.11 -10.06 -6.58
C LEU A 107 7.04 -9.26 -7.31
N SER A 108 7.37 -8.01 -7.63
CA SER A 108 6.57 -7.22 -8.56
C SER A 108 7.45 -6.30 -9.43
N HIS A 109 6.91 -5.79 -10.53
CA HIS A 109 7.60 -4.94 -11.50
C HIS A 109 8.83 -5.59 -12.15
N THR A 110 8.76 -6.91 -12.36
CA THR A 110 9.83 -7.69 -12.97
C THR A 110 9.24 -8.79 -13.86
N PRO A 111 9.93 -9.23 -14.93
CA PRO A 111 9.47 -10.35 -15.76
C PRO A 111 9.27 -11.67 -14.98
N SER A 112 9.89 -11.80 -13.80
CA SER A 112 9.74 -12.96 -12.93
C SER A 112 8.55 -12.88 -11.96
N GLU A 113 7.76 -11.80 -12.01
CA GLU A 113 6.51 -11.67 -11.27
C GLU A 113 5.53 -12.74 -11.76
N ASP A 114 5.00 -13.55 -10.84
CA ASP A 114 4.00 -14.56 -11.15
C ASP A 114 3.00 -14.68 -10.00
N SER A 115 1.76 -14.99 -10.34
CA SER A 115 0.71 -15.34 -9.39
C SER A 115 0.18 -16.72 -9.76
N PRO A 116 0.39 -17.75 -8.91
CA PRO A 116 -0.03 -19.11 -9.23
C PRO A 116 -1.51 -19.16 -9.59
N GLU A 117 -1.86 -19.96 -10.60
CA GLU A 117 -3.24 -20.05 -11.10
C GLU A 117 -4.25 -20.37 -9.98
N ALA A 118 -3.87 -21.22 -9.02
CA ALA A 118 -4.70 -21.54 -7.86
C ALA A 118 -5.01 -20.30 -7.01
N ALA A 119 -4.02 -19.42 -6.78
CA ALA A 119 -4.21 -18.17 -6.04
C ALA A 119 -5.11 -17.20 -6.80
N LEU A 120 -4.94 -17.11 -8.13
CA LEU A 120 -5.81 -16.30 -8.99
C LEU A 120 -7.26 -16.77 -8.95
N ARG A 121 -7.51 -18.09 -9.02
CA ARG A 121 -8.85 -18.67 -8.94
C ARG A 121 -9.53 -18.35 -7.61
N LEU A 122 -8.81 -18.43 -6.49
CA LEU A 122 -9.31 -18.05 -5.17
C LEU A 122 -9.66 -16.57 -5.10
N ALA A 123 -8.76 -15.69 -5.59
CA ALA A 123 -8.98 -14.25 -5.59
C ALA A 123 -10.18 -13.84 -6.46
N ILE A 124 -10.36 -14.47 -7.63
CA ILE A 124 -11.51 -14.23 -8.52
C ILE A 124 -12.82 -14.68 -7.86
N ASP A 125 -12.86 -15.85 -7.20
CA ASP A 125 -14.06 -16.29 -6.47
C ASP A 125 -14.39 -15.34 -5.30
N ALA A 126 -13.38 -14.97 -4.49
CA ALA A 126 -13.55 -14.02 -3.40
C ALA A 126 -14.04 -12.64 -3.89
N PHE A 127 -13.51 -12.15 -5.00
CA PHE A 127 -13.95 -10.91 -5.64
C PHE A 127 -15.40 -11.01 -6.12
N GLY A 128 -15.76 -12.10 -6.81
CA GLY A 128 -17.13 -12.33 -7.27
C GLY A 128 -18.14 -12.38 -6.13
N ARG A 129 -17.82 -13.07 -5.04
CA ARG A 129 -18.64 -13.12 -3.82
C ARG A 129 -18.79 -11.74 -3.17
N THR A 130 -17.70 -10.99 -3.07
CA THR A 130 -17.71 -9.61 -2.55
C THR A 130 -18.66 -8.73 -3.35
N VAL A 131 -18.51 -8.70 -4.68
CA VAL A 131 -19.39 -7.91 -5.57
C VAL A 131 -20.84 -8.35 -5.43
N GLY A 132 -21.11 -9.66 -5.41
CA GLY A 132 -22.46 -10.19 -5.23
C GLY A 132 -23.14 -9.72 -3.93
N ARG A 133 -22.39 -9.69 -2.82
CA ARG A 133 -22.88 -9.20 -1.52
C ARG A 133 -23.15 -7.71 -1.54
N VAL A 134 -22.22 -6.91 -2.05
CA VAL A 134 -22.38 -5.45 -2.16
C VAL A 134 -23.60 -5.11 -3.01
N LEU A 135 -23.81 -5.79 -4.14
CA LEU A 135 -25.00 -5.60 -4.98
C LEU A 135 -26.29 -6.04 -4.30
N ALA A 136 -26.27 -7.09 -3.48
CA ALA A 136 -27.43 -7.52 -2.70
C ALA A 136 -27.79 -6.49 -1.62
N GLU A 137 -26.80 -5.95 -0.91
CA GLU A 137 -27.01 -4.89 0.08
C GLU A 137 -27.51 -3.59 -0.55
N ALA A 138 -26.98 -3.21 -1.71
CA ALA A 138 -27.44 -2.03 -2.44
C ALA A 138 -28.94 -2.12 -2.84
N LYS A 139 -29.43 -3.32 -3.15
CA LYS A 139 -30.84 -3.56 -3.47
C LYS A 139 -31.77 -3.42 -2.26
N THR A 140 -31.25 -3.61 -1.04
CA THR A 140 -32.05 -3.51 0.18
C THR A 140 -32.21 -2.08 0.70
N GLY A 141 -31.63 -1.08 0.03
CA GLY A 141 -31.62 0.32 0.47
C GLY A 141 -30.61 0.58 1.60
N PRO A 142 -30.32 1.85 1.93
CA PRO A 142 -29.39 2.16 3.02
C PRO A 142 -29.90 1.60 4.34
N ARG A 143 -29.03 0.95 5.11
CA ARG A 143 -29.30 0.63 6.52
C ARG A 143 -29.48 1.96 7.25
N ALA A 144 -30.63 2.14 7.89
CA ALA A 144 -30.95 3.29 8.74
C ALA A 144 -30.00 3.41 9.93
#